data_AF-A0A523JCP4-F1
#
_entry.id   AF-A0A523JCP4-F1
#
_cell.length_a   1.000
_cell.length_b   1.000
_cell.length_c   1.000
_cell.angle_alpha   90.00
_cell.angle_beta   90.00
_cell.angle_gamma   90.00
#
_symmetry.space_group_name_H-M   'P 1'
#
loop_
_entity.id
_entity.type
_entity.pdbx_description
1 polymer ?
#
loop_
_entity_poly.entity_id
_entity_poly.type
_entity_poly.pdbx_seq_one_letter_code
_entity_poly.pdbx_strand_id
1 'polypeptide(L)'
;MDVSIKKRIIFDPIYGFIRLTPLEWEIVHSPYYQRLRWLKQLGFACYVFPGAEHSRFGHSIGSMFNAHNILISINKAVSDEELVDPKCGSKAKKFHQSIRLGALMHDLGTFPFSHTTEAAYIKFGETTHSKGGKGLKDDHENLGAFVIKNTDFPGGITHILEKYGHEAKHISDLVKGTSTSILANQILHAEVDCDRMDYLLRDAHYTGLEYGTYDRDYLLHHFSLAKVDNQEILTINSNALHCVEDFLMSRFSWYSQVVRSPRGAKYDALAEHICLYMLEKRLFVRYSEILEMVTDSPLRFLGFTDNFFLTQIQKSLANGNFDENPKICDMAMGLLLEKGPKRVRHDDLRRVLLNQDNTAENDKICKKAKAKVQEIRDFIKKKGGPKDWIISDLPTKDITFVKSYKQIIKDSKGPNILLERDPVKISYENGDIKLLGEIENSTISILQDTKNYIPNVFCSQSAYEILSKAKLIDE
;
A
#
# COMPACT_ATOMS: atom_id res chain seq x y z
N MET A 1 22.52 -0.72 -25.68
CA MET A 1 22.40 0.73 -25.96
C MET A 1 23.05 1.45 -24.81
N ASP A 2 24.01 2.33 -25.09
CA ASP A 2 24.68 3.11 -24.06
C ASP A 2 23.66 4.06 -23.41
N VAL A 3 23.35 3.79 -22.15
CA VAL A 3 22.34 4.54 -21.38
C VAL A 3 22.85 5.94 -20.98
N SER A 4 24.11 6.26 -21.28
CA SER A 4 24.76 7.55 -21.01
C SER A 4 24.20 8.71 -21.87
N ILE A 5 23.53 8.41 -22.99
CA ILE A 5 23.12 9.40 -24.01
C ILE A 5 21.74 10.02 -23.72
N LYS A 6 20.88 9.38 -22.91
CA LYS A 6 19.57 9.94 -22.59
C LYS A 6 19.70 11.04 -21.54
N LYS A 7 19.03 12.18 -21.76
CA LYS A 7 18.68 13.09 -20.67
C LYS A 7 17.96 12.23 -19.62
N ARG A 8 18.51 12.12 -18.41
CA ARG A 8 17.99 11.29 -17.30
C ARG A 8 16.70 11.91 -16.76
N ILE A 9 15.69 11.97 -17.61
CA ILE A 9 14.44 12.68 -17.43
C ILE A 9 13.32 11.73 -17.85
N ILE A 10 12.27 11.68 -17.04
CA ILE A 10 11.04 10.96 -17.31
C ILE A 10 9.91 11.99 -17.37
N PHE A 11 9.03 11.86 -18.36
CA PHE A 11 7.79 12.63 -18.39
C PHE A 11 6.70 11.83 -17.65
N ASP A 12 6.15 12.42 -16.60
CA ASP A 12 5.05 11.89 -15.80
C ASP A 12 3.79 12.74 -16.04
N PRO A 13 2.61 12.13 -16.22
CA PRO A 13 1.39 12.87 -16.55
C PRO A 13 0.85 13.77 -15.42
N ILE A 14 1.30 13.57 -14.17
CA ILE A 14 0.89 14.35 -13.00
C ILE A 14 1.89 15.49 -12.74
N TYR A 15 3.18 15.21 -12.90
CA TYR A 15 4.26 16.13 -12.49
C TYR A 15 5.06 16.74 -13.64
N GLY A 16 4.81 16.34 -14.88
CA GLY A 16 5.62 16.77 -16.02
C GLY A 16 7.01 16.14 -16.01
N PHE A 17 8.07 16.93 -16.14
CA PHE A 17 9.43 16.41 -16.28
C PHE A 17 10.08 16.14 -14.92
N ILE A 18 10.41 14.88 -14.65
CA ILE A 18 11.10 14.42 -13.45
C ILE A 18 12.54 14.05 -13.81
N ARG A 19 13.52 14.69 -13.16
CA ARG A 19 14.95 14.41 -13.36
C ARG A 19 15.43 13.35 -12.36
N LEU A 20 16.20 12.40 -12.88
CA LEU A 20 16.84 11.32 -12.12
C LEU A 20 18.36 11.55 -12.00
N THR A 21 18.90 11.22 -10.84
CA THR A 21 20.35 11.15 -10.61
C THR A 21 20.96 9.94 -11.35
N PRO A 22 22.29 9.89 -11.56
CA PRO A 22 22.92 8.69 -12.14
C PRO A 22 22.59 7.39 -11.38
N LEU A 23 22.57 7.44 -10.05
CA LEU A 23 22.22 6.31 -9.18
C LEU A 23 20.78 5.86 -9.39
N GLU A 24 19.83 6.80 -9.32
CA GLU A 24 18.41 6.50 -9.53
C GLU A 24 18.14 5.96 -10.93
N TRP A 25 18.85 6.49 -11.93
CA TRP A 25 18.77 6.02 -13.31
C TRP A 25 19.20 4.56 -13.44
N GLU A 26 20.28 4.16 -12.77
CA GLU A 26 20.75 2.77 -12.76
C GLU A 26 19.77 1.84 -12.03
N ILE A 27 19.23 2.27 -10.89
CA ILE A 27 18.17 1.54 -10.15
C ILE A 27 16.94 1.35 -11.02
N VAL A 28 16.43 2.41 -11.64
CA VAL A 28 15.21 2.37 -12.48
C VAL A 28 15.37 1.39 -13.65
N HIS A 29 16.59 1.19 -14.17
CA HIS A 29 16.88 0.27 -15.26
C HIS A 29 17.30 -1.14 -14.80
N SER A 30 17.27 -1.42 -13.49
CA SER A 30 17.45 -2.78 -12.96
C SER A 30 16.24 -3.68 -13.26
N PRO A 31 16.40 -5.02 -13.31
CA PRO A 31 15.27 -5.93 -13.45
C PRO A 31 14.26 -5.80 -12.31
N TYR A 32 14.71 -5.51 -11.09
CA TYR A 32 13.85 -5.36 -9.92
C TYR A 32 12.90 -4.17 -10.05
N TYR A 33 13.39 -3.05 -10.57
CA TYR A 33 12.57 -1.86 -10.75
C TYR A 33 11.70 -1.93 -12.01
N GLN A 34 12.24 -2.41 -13.14
CA GLN A 34 11.47 -2.55 -14.38
C GLN A 34 10.24 -3.44 -14.21
N ARG A 35 10.31 -4.45 -13.33
CA ARG A 35 9.18 -5.30 -12.94
C ARG A 35 7.93 -4.50 -12.55
N LEU A 36 8.09 -3.36 -11.87
CA LEU A 36 6.99 -2.50 -11.41
C LEU A 36 6.12 -1.95 -12.56
N ARG A 37 6.57 -2.05 -13.82
CA ARG A 37 5.76 -1.67 -15.00
C ARG A 37 4.55 -2.56 -15.21
N TRP A 38 4.63 -3.81 -14.75
CA TRP A 38 3.59 -4.82 -14.96
C TRP A 38 2.90 -5.24 -13.67
N LEU A 39 2.94 -4.35 -12.66
CA LEU A 39 2.19 -4.46 -11.42
C LEU A 39 1.26 -3.26 -11.34
N LYS A 40 -0.05 -3.49 -11.47
CA LYS A 40 -1.05 -2.42 -11.33
C LYS A 40 -1.09 -1.89 -9.92
N GLN A 41 -1.16 -0.57 -9.80
CA GLN A 41 -1.25 0.13 -8.50
C GLN A 41 -2.48 -0.33 -7.73
N LEU A 42 -3.65 -0.33 -8.37
CA LEU A 42 -4.95 -0.57 -7.75
C LEU A 42 -5.50 -2.00 -7.96
N GLY A 43 -4.62 -2.97 -8.22
CA GLY A 43 -5.03 -4.38 -8.37
C GLY A 43 -6.14 -4.55 -9.43
N PHE A 44 -7.29 -5.10 -9.02
CA PHE A 44 -8.44 -5.33 -9.91
C PHE A 44 -9.38 -4.13 -10.05
N ALA A 45 -9.03 -2.94 -9.55
CA ALA A 45 -9.86 -1.74 -9.74
C ALA A 45 -10.10 -1.42 -11.22
N CYS A 46 -9.25 -1.88 -12.15
CA CYS A 46 -9.47 -1.72 -13.58
C CYS A 46 -10.75 -2.38 -14.11
N TYR A 47 -11.30 -3.36 -13.40
CA TYR A 47 -12.60 -3.97 -13.73
C TYR A 47 -13.79 -3.05 -13.38
N VAL A 48 -13.56 -2.01 -12.59
CA VAL A 48 -14.57 -0.99 -12.24
C VAL A 48 -14.28 0.33 -12.95
N PHE A 49 -13.00 0.70 -13.02
CA PHE A 49 -12.50 1.93 -13.60
C PHE A 49 -11.52 1.57 -14.72
N PRO A 50 -11.95 1.49 -15.98
CA PRO A 50 -11.08 1.05 -17.09
C PRO A 50 -9.80 1.87 -17.28
N GLY A 51 -9.74 3.10 -16.74
CA GLY A 51 -8.54 3.93 -16.74
C GLY A 51 -7.51 3.59 -15.66
N ALA A 52 -7.88 2.82 -14.62
CA ALA A 52 -7.03 2.44 -13.49
C ALA A 52 -5.99 1.35 -13.87
N GLU A 53 -5.25 1.61 -14.94
CA GLU A 53 -4.27 0.74 -15.58
C GLU A 53 -2.83 1.14 -15.23
N HIS A 54 -2.65 2.21 -14.47
CA HIS A 54 -1.34 2.71 -14.05
C HIS A 54 -0.63 1.72 -13.13
N SER A 55 0.70 1.73 -13.23
CA SER A 55 1.54 0.76 -12.57
C SER A 55 2.34 1.38 -11.42
N ARG A 56 2.84 0.51 -10.54
CA ARG A 56 3.71 0.88 -9.42
C ARG A 56 4.96 1.62 -9.86
N PHE A 57 5.45 1.36 -11.07
CA PHE A 57 6.60 2.06 -11.66
C PHE A 57 6.41 3.59 -11.67
N GLY A 58 5.27 4.08 -12.16
CA GLY A 58 4.99 5.51 -12.22
C GLY A 58 4.79 6.09 -10.83
N HIS A 59 4.07 5.34 -9.99
CA HIS A 59 3.81 5.70 -8.59
C HIS A 59 5.10 5.92 -7.80
N SER A 60 6.01 4.94 -7.79
CA SER A 60 7.25 5.05 -7.02
C SER A 60 8.17 6.19 -7.49
N ILE A 61 8.17 6.54 -8.79
CA ILE A 61 8.87 7.74 -9.31
C ILE A 61 8.19 9.01 -8.79
N GLY A 62 6.86 9.05 -8.78
CA GLY A 62 6.08 10.16 -8.24
C GLY A 62 6.28 10.36 -6.74
N SER A 63 6.29 9.29 -5.96
CA SER A 63 6.60 9.33 -4.52
C SER A 63 8.01 9.89 -4.28
N MET A 64 9.01 9.46 -5.06
CA MET A 64 10.36 10.03 -5.03
C MET A 64 10.38 11.53 -5.36
N PHE A 65 9.56 11.96 -6.32
CA PHE A 65 9.48 13.36 -6.71
C PHE A 65 8.84 14.23 -5.61
N ASN A 66 7.76 13.75 -4.98
CA ASN A 66 7.18 14.42 -3.83
C ASN A 66 8.16 14.47 -2.65
N ALA A 67 8.90 13.40 -2.37
CA ALA A 67 9.92 13.39 -1.32
C ALA A 67 11.00 14.45 -1.55
N HIS A 68 11.44 14.62 -2.81
CA HIS A 68 12.36 15.68 -3.20
C HIS A 68 11.79 17.08 -2.99
N ASN A 69 10.54 17.32 -3.38
CA ASN A 69 9.90 18.62 -3.21
C ASN A 69 9.64 18.97 -1.74
N ILE A 70 9.35 17.96 -0.90
CA ILE A 70 9.28 18.15 0.55
C ILE A 70 10.66 18.61 1.07
N LEU A 71 11.74 17.94 0.67
CA LEU A 71 13.11 18.31 1.06
C LEU A 71 13.50 19.72 0.60
N ILE A 72 13.05 20.16 -0.58
CA ILE A 72 13.23 21.54 -1.03
C ILE A 72 12.48 22.49 -0.09
N SER A 73 11.21 22.21 0.18
CA SER A 73 10.34 23.08 0.98
C SER A 73 10.85 23.29 2.40
N ILE A 74 11.46 22.26 2.99
CA ILE A 74 12.06 22.32 4.34
C ILE A 74 13.56 22.69 4.33
N ASN A 75 14.10 23.15 3.20
CA ASN A 75 15.51 23.55 3.03
C ASN A 75 16.53 22.45 3.41
N LYS A 76 16.21 21.20 3.09
CA LYS A 76 17.07 20.02 3.27
C LYS A 76 17.60 19.44 1.96
N ALA A 77 17.11 19.94 0.83
CA ALA A 77 17.65 19.61 -0.49
C ALA A 77 18.98 20.33 -0.74
N VAL A 78 19.98 19.56 -1.18
CA VAL A 78 21.17 20.13 -1.86
C VAL A 78 20.80 20.60 -3.28
N SER A 79 21.67 21.42 -3.89
CA SER A 79 21.52 21.85 -5.29
C SER A 79 21.44 20.68 -6.27
N ASP A 80 20.83 20.90 -7.42
CA ASP A 80 20.73 19.93 -8.50
C ASP A 80 22.11 19.47 -8.97
N GLU A 81 23.07 20.39 -9.07
CA GLU A 81 24.45 20.12 -9.45
C GLU A 81 25.13 19.19 -8.44
N GLU A 82 24.97 19.46 -7.14
CA GLU A 82 25.52 18.63 -6.08
C GLU A 82 24.85 17.24 -6.05
N LEU A 83 23.53 17.20 -6.27
CA LEU A 83 22.75 15.97 -6.22
C LEU A 83 23.15 14.98 -7.32
N VAL A 84 23.49 15.48 -8.52
CA VAL A 84 23.87 14.64 -9.67
C VAL A 84 25.36 14.36 -9.77
N ASP A 85 26.24 15.12 -9.09
CA ASP A 85 27.68 14.92 -9.14
C ASP A 85 28.09 13.65 -8.36
N PRO A 86 28.54 12.56 -9.01
CA PRO A 86 28.93 11.34 -8.31
C PRO A 86 30.13 11.53 -7.37
N LYS A 87 30.93 12.59 -7.52
CA LYS A 87 32.12 12.85 -6.70
C LYS A 87 31.80 13.57 -5.39
N CYS A 88 30.66 14.26 -5.30
CA CYS A 88 30.26 14.89 -4.05
C CYS A 88 29.83 13.83 -3.01
N GLY A 89 30.50 13.80 -1.86
CA GLY A 89 30.22 12.89 -0.74
C GLY A 89 29.65 13.58 0.49
N SER A 90 29.05 14.76 0.36
CA SER A 90 28.55 15.55 1.50
C SER A 90 27.48 14.80 2.29
N LYS A 91 27.43 15.01 3.62
CA LYS A 91 26.40 14.40 4.48
C LYS A 91 24.98 14.85 4.07
N ALA A 92 24.84 16.12 3.66
CA ALA A 92 23.57 16.68 3.20
C ALA A 92 23.09 16.00 1.92
N LYS A 93 23.98 15.81 0.94
CA LYS A 93 23.67 15.08 -0.29
C LYS A 93 23.30 13.63 0.00
N LYS A 94 24.07 12.93 0.86
CA LYS A 94 23.76 11.54 1.23
C LYS A 94 22.36 11.46 1.85
N PHE A 95 22.04 12.32 2.81
CA PHE A 95 20.70 12.39 3.40
C PHE A 95 19.61 12.63 2.33
N HIS A 96 19.77 13.65 1.49
CA HIS A 96 18.83 13.96 0.41
C HIS A 96 18.62 12.76 -0.53
N GLN A 97 19.70 12.15 -1.01
CA GLN A 97 19.63 10.96 -1.87
C GLN A 97 18.98 9.77 -1.15
N SER A 98 19.33 9.48 0.10
CA SER A 98 18.77 8.33 0.82
C SER A 98 17.25 8.42 0.99
N ILE A 99 16.70 9.61 1.23
CA ILE A 99 15.24 9.82 1.27
C ILE A 99 14.61 9.58 -0.11
N ARG A 100 15.18 10.17 -1.17
CA ARG A 100 14.71 9.92 -2.55
C ARG A 100 14.75 8.44 -2.90
N LEU A 101 15.81 7.73 -2.53
CA LEU A 101 15.97 6.28 -2.74
C LEU A 101 14.95 5.46 -1.92
N GLY A 102 14.69 5.84 -0.67
CA GLY A 102 13.66 5.23 0.16
C GLY A 102 12.28 5.32 -0.49
N ALA A 103 11.91 6.52 -0.96
CA ALA A 103 10.65 6.73 -1.69
C ALA A 103 10.62 6.00 -3.04
N LEU A 104 11.73 6.01 -3.79
CA LEU A 104 11.83 5.35 -5.10
C LEU A 104 11.64 3.84 -4.98
N MET A 105 12.16 3.22 -3.91
CA MET A 105 12.23 1.76 -3.79
C MET A 105 11.24 1.14 -2.80
N HIS A 106 10.33 1.92 -2.21
CA HIS A 106 9.41 1.43 -1.18
C HIS A 106 8.55 0.25 -1.65
N ASP A 107 8.27 0.18 -2.95
CA ASP A 107 7.38 -0.81 -3.57
C ASP A 107 8.09 -1.97 -4.29
N LEU A 108 9.42 -2.09 -4.20
CA LEU A 108 10.17 -3.15 -4.90
C LEU A 108 9.69 -4.58 -4.58
N GLY A 109 9.15 -4.78 -3.37
CA GLY A 109 8.63 -6.06 -2.91
C GLY A 109 7.16 -6.34 -3.24
N THR A 110 6.48 -5.48 -3.99
CA THR A 110 5.05 -5.65 -4.28
C THR A 110 4.78 -6.97 -5.02
N PHE A 111 3.69 -7.67 -4.67
CA PHE A 111 3.23 -8.89 -5.33
C PHE A 111 2.35 -8.62 -6.57
N PRO A 112 2.09 -9.62 -7.43
CA PRO A 112 1.07 -9.52 -8.47
C PRO A 112 -0.28 -9.04 -7.93
N PHE A 113 -0.88 -8.06 -8.59
CA PHE A 113 -2.08 -7.36 -8.12
C PHE A 113 -1.94 -6.76 -6.72
N SER A 114 -0.74 -6.29 -6.36
CA SER A 114 -0.54 -5.48 -5.16
C SER A 114 -0.88 -6.22 -3.86
N HIS A 115 -1.69 -5.63 -2.98
CA HIS A 115 -2.07 -6.22 -1.69
C HIS A 115 -2.96 -7.46 -1.81
N THR A 116 -3.50 -7.72 -3.00
CA THR A 116 -4.47 -8.79 -3.24
C THR A 116 -3.85 -10.17 -3.08
N THR A 117 -2.78 -10.48 -3.82
CA THR A 117 -2.11 -11.78 -3.65
C THR A 117 -1.22 -11.81 -2.42
N GLU A 118 -0.70 -10.66 -1.97
CA GLU A 118 0.04 -10.54 -0.71
C GLU A 118 -0.75 -11.10 0.48
N ALA A 119 -2.05 -10.81 0.58
CA ALA A 119 -2.90 -11.34 1.65
C ALA A 119 -2.89 -12.88 1.69
N ALA A 120 -2.83 -13.54 0.53
CA ALA A 120 -2.72 -14.99 0.44
C ALA A 120 -1.35 -15.50 0.92
N TYR A 121 -0.25 -14.80 0.61
CA TYR A 121 1.10 -15.15 1.12
C TYR A 121 1.20 -14.98 2.63
N ILE A 122 0.69 -13.88 3.18
CA ILE A 122 0.66 -13.64 4.63
C ILE A 122 -0.14 -14.73 5.35
N LYS A 123 -1.28 -15.14 4.78
CA LYS A 123 -2.14 -16.18 5.35
C LYS A 123 -1.55 -17.59 5.22
N PHE A 124 -0.88 -17.87 4.10
CA PHE A 124 -0.15 -19.12 3.92
C PHE A 124 1.05 -19.21 4.87
N GLY A 125 1.75 -18.08 5.05
CA GLY A 125 2.79 -17.89 6.06
C GLY A 125 3.90 -18.93 5.98
N GLU A 126 4.39 -19.25 4.77
CA GLU A 126 5.39 -20.30 4.56
C GLU A 126 6.63 -20.08 5.41
N THR A 127 7.22 -18.88 5.31
CA THR A 127 8.45 -18.58 6.04
C THR A 127 8.16 -18.04 7.43
N THR A 128 7.02 -17.35 7.57
CA THR A 128 6.51 -16.84 8.85
C THR A 128 6.33 -17.97 9.88
N HIS A 129 5.76 -19.10 9.48
CA HIS A 129 5.44 -20.24 10.36
C HIS A 129 6.50 -21.36 10.33
N SER A 130 7.62 -21.16 9.63
CA SER A 130 8.70 -22.14 9.54
C SER A 130 9.40 -22.36 10.89
N LYS A 131 9.72 -23.61 11.23
CA LYS A 131 10.48 -23.93 12.45
C LYS A 131 11.89 -23.35 12.33
N GLY A 132 12.24 -22.42 13.24
CA GLY A 132 13.52 -21.71 13.23
C GLY A 132 13.54 -20.45 12.34
N GLY A 133 12.41 -20.08 11.72
CA GLY A 133 12.26 -18.83 10.99
C GLY A 133 12.28 -17.60 11.91
N LYS A 134 12.50 -16.42 11.33
CA LYS A 134 12.51 -15.14 12.07
C LYS A 134 11.11 -14.63 12.47
N GLY A 135 10.05 -15.35 12.08
CA GLY A 135 8.65 -14.94 12.31
C GLY A 135 8.26 -13.66 11.56
N LEU A 136 9.03 -13.25 10.55
CA LEU A 136 8.69 -12.12 9.70
C LEU A 136 7.55 -12.52 8.77
N LYS A 137 6.65 -11.57 8.50
CA LYS A 137 5.53 -11.77 7.58
C LYS A 137 6.04 -11.92 6.16
N ASP A 138 5.38 -12.79 5.40
CA ASP A 138 5.59 -12.99 3.97
C ASP A 138 4.89 -11.83 3.19
N ASP A 139 5.34 -10.60 3.42
CA ASP A 139 4.75 -9.35 2.94
C ASP A 139 5.69 -8.54 2.01
N HIS A 140 5.16 -7.49 1.38
CA HIS A 140 5.90 -6.70 0.39
C HIS A 140 7.04 -5.89 1.03
N GLU A 141 6.87 -5.42 2.27
CA GLU A 141 7.91 -4.68 2.99
C GLU A 141 9.15 -5.55 3.23
N ASN A 142 8.94 -6.79 3.67
CA ASN A 142 10.06 -7.72 3.92
C ASN A 142 10.66 -8.24 2.61
N LEU A 143 9.86 -8.46 1.57
CA LEU A 143 10.38 -8.81 0.25
C LEU A 143 11.21 -7.66 -0.37
N GLY A 144 10.73 -6.41 -0.27
CA GLY A 144 11.44 -5.23 -0.76
C GLY A 144 12.76 -5.02 -0.02
N ALA A 145 12.75 -5.16 1.30
CA ALA A 145 13.97 -5.17 2.11
C ALA A 145 14.93 -6.30 1.72
N PHE A 146 14.41 -7.47 1.36
CA PHE A 146 15.23 -8.59 0.91
C PHE A 146 15.90 -8.29 -0.44
N VAL A 147 15.17 -7.73 -1.42
CA VAL A 147 15.71 -7.27 -2.70
C VAL A 147 16.85 -6.27 -2.49
N ILE A 148 16.64 -5.28 -1.62
CA ILE A 148 17.62 -4.21 -1.37
C ILE A 148 18.92 -4.76 -0.76
N LYS A 149 18.84 -5.81 0.08
CA LYS A 149 19.98 -6.28 0.90
C LYS A 149 20.72 -7.51 0.36
N ASN A 150 20.15 -8.23 -0.61
CA ASN A 150 20.68 -9.55 -1.02
C ASN A 150 20.97 -9.65 -2.53
N THR A 151 21.20 -8.53 -3.20
CA THR A 151 21.43 -8.49 -4.65
C THR A 151 22.78 -7.84 -4.97
N ASP A 152 23.85 -8.32 -4.32
CA ASP A 152 25.22 -7.85 -4.58
C ASP A 152 25.87 -8.62 -5.73
N PHE A 153 25.41 -8.30 -6.94
CA PHE A 153 25.97 -8.78 -8.20
C PHE A 153 25.65 -7.75 -9.31
N PRO A 154 26.32 -7.82 -10.48
CA PRO A 154 26.08 -6.87 -11.56
C PRO A 154 24.59 -6.74 -11.93
N GLY A 155 24.04 -5.52 -11.80
CA GLY A 155 22.63 -5.22 -12.05
C GLY A 155 21.68 -5.41 -10.86
N GLY A 156 22.18 -5.91 -9.72
CA GLY A 156 21.46 -6.01 -8.47
C GLY A 156 21.39 -4.69 -7.69
N ILE A 157 20.35 -4.51 -6.88
CA ILE A 157 20.10 -3.27 -6.13
C ILE A 157 21.19 -3.03 -5.08
N THR A 158 21.60 -4.06 -4.33
CA THR A 158 22.67 -3.94 -3.33
C THR A 158 23.96 -3.46 -4.00
N HIS A 159 24.33 -4.10 -5.11
CA HIS A 159 25.52 -3.75 -5.88
C HIS A 159 25.50 -2.29 -6.37
N ILE A 160 24.35 -1.85 -6.89
CA ILE A 160 24.17 -0.47 -7.37
C ILE A 160 24.27 0.51 -6.20
N LEU A 161 23.66 0.25 -5.05
CA LEU A 161 23.76 1.15 -3.89
C LEU A 161 25.21 1.29 -3.39
N GLU A 162 25.92 0.17 -3.26
CA GLU A 162 27.30 0.14 -2.78
C GLU A 162 28.27 0.85 -3.73
N LYS A 163 28.09 0.64 -5.05
CA LYS A 163 28.83 1.36 -6.10
C LYS A 163 28.78 2.88 -5.95
N TYR A 164 27.67 3.43 -5.45
CA TYR A 164 27.49 4.88 -5.22
C TYR A 164 27.65 5.28 -3.73
N GLY A 165 28.17 4.39 -2.88
CA GLY A 165 28.51 4.69 -1.49
C GLY A 165 27.32 4.81 -0.53
N HIS A 166 26.22 4.12 -0.84
CA HIS A 166 25.03 3.95 0.02
C HIS A 166 25.00 2.55 0.62
N GLU A 167 24.81 2.47 1.95
CA GLU A 167 24.66 1.18 2.63
C GLU A 167 23.25 0.63 2.39
N ALA A 168 23.15 -0.59 1.84
CA ALA A 168 21.87 -1.23 1.56
C ALA A 168 20.98 -1.37 2.80
N LYS A 169 21.57 -1.66 3.97
CA LYS A 169 20.83 -1.72 5.24
C LYS A 169 20.17 -0.38 5.57
N HIS A 170 20.88 0.73 5.43
CA HIS A 170 20.34 2.05 5.72
C HIS A 170 19.12 2.37 4.84
N ILE A 171 19.20 2.08 3.54
CA ILE A 171 18.08 2.28 2.62
C ILE A 171 16.92 1.32 2.90
N SER A 172 17.23 0.06 3.25
CA SER A 172 16.21 -0.90 3.69
C SER A 172 15.48 -0.45 4.96
N ASP A 173 16.18 0.16 5.92
CA ASP A 173 15.56 0.68 7.15
C ASP A 173 14.65 1.88 6.86
N LEU A 174 15.00 2.72 5.88
CA LEU A 174 14.14 3.80 5.38
C LEU A 174 12.89 3.27 4.69
N VAL A 175 13.02 2.28 3.79
CA VAL A 175 11.88 1.65 3.11
C VAL A 175 10.92 1.01 4.10
N LYS A 176 11.43 0.41 5.19
CA LYS A 176 10.60 -0.18 6.24
C LYS A 176 10.04 0.82 7.26
N GLY A 177 10.42 2.09 7.17
CA GLY A 177 10.04 3.11 8.17
C GLY A 177 10.61 2.85 9.56
N THR A 178 11.75 2.13 9.64
CA THR A 178 12.46 1.80 10.89
C THR A 178 13.79 2.53 11.00
N SER A 179 13.99 3.60 10.22
CA SER A 179 15.18 4.45 10.30
C SER A 179 15.26 5.14 11.66
N THR A 180 16.46 5.47 12.11
CA THR A 180 16.68 6.27 13.33
C THR A 180 16.33 7.75 13.14
N SER A 181 16.23 8.22 11.89
CA SER A 181 15.83 9.60 11.60
C SER A 181 14.30 9.74 11.62
N ILE A 182 13.79 10.49 12.59
CA ILE A 182 12.35 10.79 12.72
C ILE A 182 11.85 11.54 11.50
N LEU A 183 12.57 12.60 11.09
CA LEU A 183 12.26 13.36 9.88
C LEU A 183 12.16 12.46 8.64
N ALA A 184 13.10 11.53 8.47
CA ALA A 184 13.08 10.61 7.33
C ALA A 184 11.83 9.72 7.32
N ASN A 185 11.48 9.15 8.48
CA ASN A 185 10.29 8.33 8.61
C ASN A 185 9.01 9.17 8.41
N GLN A 186 9.00 10.43 8.81
CA GLN A 186 7.84 11.32 8.62
C GLN A 186 7.65 11.70 7.15
N ILE A 187 8.72 11.92 6.39
CA ILE A 187 8.64 12.21 4.95
C ILE A 187 8.13 10.99 4.17
N LEU A 188 8.46 9.77 4.61
CA LEU A 188 8.21 8.53 3.86
C LEU A 188 6.96 7.74 4.31
N HIS A 189 6.55 7.86 5.58
CA HIS A 189 5.59 6.93 6.21
C HIS A 189 4.59 7.56 7.20
N ALA A 190 4.39 8.88 7.19
CA ALA A 190 3.44 9.59 8.07
C ALA A 190 1.99 9.59 7.56
N GLU A 191 1.06 10.22 8.29
CA GLU A 191 -0.32 10.40 7.81
C GLU A 191 -0.39 11.26 6.54
N VAL A 192 0.53 12.22 6.41
CA VAL A 192 0.77 13.06 5.24
C VAL A 192 2.24 12.89 4.87
N ASP A 193 2.50 12.10 3.82
CA ASP A 193 3.84 11.74 3.36
C ASP A 193 3.92 11.67 1.84
N CYS A 194 5.12 11.50 1.30
CA CYS A 194 5.36 11.52 -0.14
C CYS A 194 4.64 10.39 -0.90
N ASP A 195 4.41 9.25 -0.25
CA ASP A 195 3.74 8.09 -0.82
C ASP A 195 2.25 8.38 -1.04
N ARG A 196 1.57 8.80 0.04
CA ARG A 196 0.15 9.17 0.02
C ARG A 196 -0.11 10.38 -0.86
N MET A 197 0.82 11.33 -0.88
CA MET A 197 0.76 12.46 -1.82
C MET A 197 0.70 12.01 -3.27
N ASP A 198 1.47 10.98 -3.66
CA ASP A 198 1.43 10.50 -5.04
C ASP A 198 0.18 9.69 -5.35
N TYR A 199 -0.11 8.64 -4.57
CA TYR A 199 -1.17 7.72 -4.97
C TYR A 199 -2.54 8.42 -4.97
N LEU A 200 -2.78 9.40 -4.09
CA LEU A 200 -4.08 10.10 -4.07
C LEU A 200 -4.35 10.84 -5.39
N LEU A 201 -3.37 11.63 -5.85
CA LEU A 201 -3.48 12.38 -7.11
C LEU A 201 -3.45 11.44 -8.33
N ARG A 202 -2.58 10.42 -8.29
CA ARG A 202 -2.44 9.46 -9.38
C ARG A 202 -3.67 8.62 -9.56
N ASP A 203 -4.18 8.06 -8.48
CA ASP A 203 -5.38 7.24 -8.52
C ASP A 203 -6.58 8.07 -8.92
N ALA A 204 -6.71 9.32 -8.45
CA ALA A 204 -7.76 10.23 -8.91
C ALA A 204 -7.68 10.46 -10.43
N HIS A 205 -6.48 10.75 -10.95
CA HIS A 205 -6.25 10.97 -12.37
C HIS A 205 -6.66 9.76 -13.24
N TYR A 206 -6.21 8.55 -12.87
CA TYR A 206 -6.43 7.35 -13.66
C TYR A 206 -7.81 6.71 -13.44
N THR A 207 -8.43 6.86 -12.26
CA THR A 207 -9.81 6.41 -12.03
C THR A 207 -10.85 7.39 -12.60
N GLY A 208 -10.47 8.66 -12.80
CA GLY A 208 -11.38 9.75 -13.16
C GLY A 208 -12.27 10.20 -12.00
N LEU A 209 -11.98 9.80 -10.77
CA LEU A 209 -12.70 10.22 -9.57
C LEU A 209 -11.94 11.32 -8.84
N GLU A 210 -12.59 12.45 -8.62
CA GLU A 210 -11.98 13.59 -7.92
C GLU A 210 -11.87 13.40 -6.39
N TYR A 211 -12.32 12.26 -5.84
CA TYR A 211 -12.22 11.94 -4.40
C TYR A 211 -10.80 11.88 -3.84
N GLY A 212 -9.76 11.85 -4.69
CA GLY A 212 -8.35 11.80 -4.28
C GLY A 212 -7.59 13.12 -4.50
N THR A 213 -8.28 14.22 -4.77
CA THR A 213 -7.62 15.50 -5.10
C THR A 213 -7.38 16.36 -3.86
N TYR A 214 -6.25 17.07 -3.83
CA TYR A 214 -5.90 18.07 -2.83
C TYR A 214 -4.89 19.04 -3.45
N ASP A 215 -4.71 20.24 -2.87
CA ASP A 215 -3.74 21.20 -3.37
C ASP A 215 -2.30 20.81 -2.97
N ARG A 216 -1.62 20.08 -3.86
CA ARG A 216 -0.25 19.62 -3.66
C ARG A 216 0.73 20.77 -3.50
N ASP A 217 0.63 21.79 -4.33
CA ASP A 217 1.65 22.83 -4.41
C ASP A 217 1.53 23.79 -3.21
N TYR A 218 0.31 24.06 -2.75
CA TYR A 218 0.06 24.75 -1.50
C TYR A 218 0.55 23.95 -0.29
N LEU A 219 0.27 22.64 -0.23
CA LEU A 219 0.79 21.76 0.83
C LEU A 219 2.33 21.76 0.86
N LEU A 220 2.96 21.62 -0.32
CA LEU A 220 4.41 21.66 -0.46
C LEU A 220 4.99 22.97 0.08
N HIS A 221 4.44 24.10 -0.34
CA HIS A 221 4.86 25.43 0.11
C HIS A 221 4.82 25.58 1.65
N HIS A 222 3.88 24.90 2.31
CA HIS A 222 3.67 25.00 3.75
C HIS A 222 4.33 23.90 4.59
N PHE A 223 5.02 22.93 4.00
CA PHE A 223 5.89 22.07 4.79
C PHE A 223 7.02 22.88 5.44
N SER A 224 7.24 22.63 6.73
CA SER A 224 8.26 23.32 7.53
C SER A 224 9.04 22.34 8.40
N LEU A 225 10.25 22.75 8.77
CA LEU A 225 11.11 22.02 9.69
C LEU A 225 10.99 22.61 11.10
N ALA A 226 10.79 21.77 12.11
CA ALA A 226 10.88 22.17 13.50
C ALA A 226 11.89 21.31 14.26
N LYS A 227 12.34 21.81 15.43
CA LYS A 227 13.18 21.06 16.35
C LYS A 227 12.45 20.83 17.66
N VAL A 228 12.31 19.56 18.04
CA VAL A 228 11.70 19.11 19.29
C VAL A 228 12.66 18.12 19.95
N ASP A 229 13.03 18.33 21.20
CA ASP A 229 13.97 17.48 21.96
C ASP A 229 15.27 17.17 21.18
N ASN A 230 15.85 18.19 20.54
CA ASN A 230 17.03 18.11 19.66
C ASN A 230 16.86 17.19 18.44
N GLN A 231 15.66 16.75 18.12
CA GLN A 231 15.31 16.03 16.92
C GLN A 231 14.64 16.95 15.91
N GLU A 232 14.95 16.77 14.64
CA GLU A 232 14.26 17.45 13.55
C GLU A 232 12.98 16.69 13.21
N ILE A 233 11.87 17.41 13.10
CA ILE A 233 10.56 16.87 12.72
C ILE A 233 9.95 17.67 11.56
N LEU A 234 9.12 16.99 10.78
CA LEU A 234 8.29 17.58 9.74
C LEU A 234 7.04 18.19 10.39
N THR A 235 6.75 19.43 10.01
CA THR A 235 5.58 20.20 10.43
C THR A 235 4.93 20.83 9.21
N ILE A 236 3.70 21.30 9.35
CA ILE A 236 2.99 22.06 8.32
C ILE A 236 2.54 23.38 8.94
N ASN A 237 2.84 24.49 8.27
CA ASN A 237 2.42 25.81 8.75
C ASN A 237 0.90 25.90 8.86
N SER A 238 0.40 26.52 9.93
CA SER A 238 -1.03 26.64 10.24
C SER A 238 -1.90 27.25 9.13
N ASN A 239 -1.34 28.06 8.22
CA ASN A 239 -2.02 28.58 7.03
C ASN A 239 -2.52 27.47 6.08
N ALA A 240 -1.93 26.28 6.13
CA ALA A 240 -2.34 25.12 5.34
C ALA A 240 -3.22 24.13 6.09
N LEU A 241 -3.79 24.51 7.23
CA LEU A 241 -4.67 23.65 8.03
C LEU A 241 -5.76 22.99 7.17
N HIS A 242 -6.53 23.78 6.42
CA HIS A 242 -7.62 23.25 5.58
C HIS A 242 -7.12 22.40 4.41
N CYS A 243 -5.94 22.67 3.87
CA CYS A 243 -5.34 21.83 2.84
C CYS A 243 -4.97 20.43 3.38
N VAL A 244 -4.51 20.36 4.64
CA VAL A 244 -4.28 19.08 5.34
C VAL A 244 -5.61 18.35 5.58
N GLU A 245 -6.67 19.07 5.94
CA GLU A 245 -8.00 18.49 6.10
C GLU A 245 -8.50 17.90 4.78
N ASP A 246 -8.39 18.63 3.67
CA ASP A 246 -8.74 18.16 2.33
C ASP A 246 -7.95 16.90 1.95
N PHE A 247 -6.64 16.87 2.22
CA PHE A 247 -5.81 15.69 2.00
C PHE A 247 -6.35 14.46 2.74
N LEU A 248 -6.68 14.60 4.02
CA LEU A 248 -7.18 13.49 4.84
C LEU A 248 -8.60 13.08 4.48
N MET A 249 -9.46 14.03 4.10
CA MET A 249 -10.79 13.79 3.56
C MET A 249 -10.74 13.03 2.24
N SER A 250 -9.81 13.40 1.36
CA SER A 250 -9.57 12.72 0.10
C SER A 250 -9.08 11.29 0.33
N ARG A 251 -8.14 11.09 1.26
CA ARG A 251 -7.68 9.74 1.63
C ARG A 251 -8.82 8.86 2.16
N PHE A 252 -9.64 9.40 3.07
CA PHE A 252 -10.77 8.69 3.65
C PHE A 252 -11.81 8.28 2.59
N SER A 253 -12.09 9.19 1.66
CA SER A 253 -13.02 8.97 0.54
C SER A 253 -12.47 7.95 -0.46
N TRP A 254 -11.19 8.06 -0.82
CA TRP A 254 -10.48 7.11 -1.70
C TRP A 254 -10.53 5.68 -1.16
N TYR A 255 -10.20 5.46 0.12
CA TYR A 255 -10.30 4.13 0.73
C TYR A 255 -11.72 3.57 0.66
N SER A 256 -12.73 4.41 0.84
CA SER A 256 -14.13 4.02 0.91
C SER A 256 -14.74 3.71 -0.47
N GLN A 257 -14.41 4.53 -1.48
CA GLN A 257 -15.04 4.50 -2.80
C GLN A 257 -14.24 3.73 -3.86
N VAL A 258 -12.93 3.60 -3.67
CA VAL A 258 -12.05 2.89 -4.59
C VAL A 258 -11.62 1.57 -3.96
N VAL A 259 -10.79 1.61 -2.92
CA VAL A 259 -10.14 0.41 -2.35
C VAL A 259 -11.14 -0.59 -1.77
N ARG A 260 -12.08 -0.12 -0.93
CA ARG A 260 -13.07 -0.99 -0.25
C ARG A 260 -14.40 -1.08 -0.98
N SER A 261 -14.50 -0.50 -2.17
CA SER A 261 -15.73 -0.58 -2.96
C SER A 261 -16.01 -2.04 -3.30
N PRO A 262 -17.22 -2.56 -3.00
CA PRO A 262 -17.58 -3.95 -3.25
C PRO A 262 -17.61 -4.27 -4.76
N ARG A 263 -17.58 -3.25 -5.63
CA ARG A 263 -17.46 -3.45 -7.07
C ARG A 263 -16.08 -4.00 -7.44
N GLY A 264 -15.01 -3.50 -6.80
CA GLY A 264 -13.62 -3.92 -7.04
C GLY A 264 -13.18 -5.00 -6.06
N ALA A 265 -13.40 -4.78 -4.76
CA ALA A 265 -12.95 -5.65 -3.67
C ALA A 265 -13.43 -7.11 -3.79
N LYS A 266 -14.51 -7.35 -4.54
CA LYS A 266 -14.98 -8.71 -4.85
C LYS A 266 -13.98 -9.52 -5.67
N TYR A 267 -13.27 -8.88 -6.62
CA TYR A 267 -12.25 -9.53 -7.44
C TYR A 267 -10.96 -9.73 -6.66
N ASP A 268 -10.62 -8.78 -5.77
CA ASP A 268 -9.50 -8.97 -4.84
C ASP A 268 -9.75 -10.18 -3.93
N ALA A 269 -10.96 -10.28 -3.36
CA ALA A 269 -11.36 -11.40 -2.53
C ALA A 269 -11.31 -12.75 -3.28
N LEU A 270 -11.74 -12.79 -4.55
CA LEU A 270 -11.60 -13.97 -5.40
C LEU A 270 -10.12 -14.34 -5.61
N ALA A 271 -9.31 -13.38 -6.01
CA ALA A 271 -7.89 -13.58 -6.32
C ALA A 271 -7.10 -14.04 -5.09
N GLU A 272 -7.37 -13.50 -3.89
CA GLU A 272 -6.78 -13.99 -2.64
C GLU A 272 -7.08 -15.48 -2.43
N HIS A 273 -8.35 -15.89 -2.57
CA HIS A 273 -8.76 -17.28 -2.33
C HIS A 273 -8.18 -18.25 -3.37
N ILE A 274 -8.14 -17.84 -4.65
CA ILE A 274 -7.52 -18.61 -5.72
C ILE A 274 -6.01 -18.75 -5.45
N CYS A 275 -5.32 -17.65 -5.14
CA CYS A 275 -3.89 -17.64 -4.86
C CYS A 275 -3.55 -18.55 -3.67
N LEU A 276 -4.31 -18.45 -2.57
CA LEU A 276 -4.11 -19.31 -1.40
C LEU A 276 -4.24 -20.80 -1.75
N TYR A 277 -5.30 -21.18 -2.48
CA TYR A 277 -5.47 -22.56 -2.93
C TYR A 277 -4.31 -23.02 -3.81
N MET A 278 -3.84 -22.16 -4.73
CA MET A 278 -2.71 -22.50 -5.59
C MET A 278 -1.39 -22.64 -4.81
N LEU A 279 -1.16 -21.85 -3.75
CA LEU A 279 0.00 -22.00 -2.85
C LEU A 279 -0.05 -23.35 -2.10
N GLU A 280 -1.22 -23.70 -1.57
CA GLU A 280 -1.47 -24.99 -0.89
C GLU A 280 -1.21 -26.17 -1.81
N LYS A 281 -1.66 -26.10 -3.07
CA LYS A 281 -1.52 -27.15 -4.09
C LYS A 281 -0.20 -27.10 -4.87
N ARG A 282 0.73 -26.18 -4.55
CA ARG A 282 1.98 -25.95 -5.30
C ARG A 282 1.76 -25.67 -6.80
N LEU A 283 0.67 -25.00 -7.12
CA LEU A 283 0.34 -24.49 -8.46
C LEU A 283 0.82 -23.03 -8.66
N PHE A 284 1.27 -22.40 -7.58
CA PHE A 284 1.84 -21.06 -7.61
C PHE A 284 3.15 -21.04 -6.80
N VAL A 285 3.98 -20.05 -7.12
CA VAL A 285 5.31 -19.86 -6.54
C VAL A 285 5.17 -19.52 -5.05
N ARG A 286 5.88 -20.23 -4.18
CA ARG A 286 5.89 -19.94 -2.74
C ARG A 286 6.90 -18.87 -2.36
N TYR A 287 6.79 -18.33 -1.14
CA TYR A 287 7.59 -17.17 -0.74
C TYR A 287 9.09 -17.47 -0.75
N SER A 288 9.51 -18.64 -0.27
CA SER A 288 10.89 -19.12 -0.34
C SER A 288 11.45 -19.13 -1.78
N GLU A 289 10.67 -19.62 -2.74
CA GLU A 289 11.04 -19.62 -4.17
C GLU A 289 11.11 -18.20 -4.75
N ILE A 290 10.34 -17.25 -4.22
CA ILE A 290 10.46 -15.83 -4.61
C ILE A 290 11.80 -15.27 -4.12
N LEU A 291 12.21 -15.58 -2.88
CA LEU A 291 13.51 -15.15 -2.36
C LEU A 291 14.66 -15.71 -3.20
N GLU A 292 14.59 -16.99 -3.59
CA GLU A 292 15.56 -17.61 -4.52
C GLU A 292 15.54 -16.92 -5.90
N MET A 293 14.38 -16.55 -6.43
CA MET A 293 14.32 -15.78 -7.68
C MET A 293 15.01 -14.42 -7.57
N VAL A 294 14.93 -13.76 -6.41
CA VAL A 294 15.57 -12.47 -6.19
C VAL A 294 17.10 -12.60 -6.26
N THR A 295 17.69 -13.63 -5.67
CA THR A 295 19.15 -13.82 -5.60
C THR A 295 19.71 -14.53 -6.83
N ASP A 296 19.06 -15.61 -7.27
CA ASP A 296 19.67 -16.60 -8.17
C ASP A 296 19.13 -16.49 -9.60
N SER A 297 17.97 -15.84 -9.78
CA SER A 297 17.27 -15.79 -11.08
C SER A 297 16.51 -14.47 -11.28
N PRO A 298 17.19 -13.32 -11.33
CA PRO A 298 16.56 -12.00 -11.39
C PRO A 298 15.60 -11.82 -12.57
N LEU A 299 15.85 -12.49 -13.71
CA LEU A 299 14.93 -12.47 -14.86
C LEU A 299 13.63 -13.24 -14.61
N ARG A 300 13.67 -14.26 -13.74
CA ARG A 300 12.47 -14.97 -13.29
C ARG A 300 11.67 -14.10 -12.32
N PHE A 301 12.34 -13.37 -11.42
CA PHE A 301 11.70 -12.36 -10.57
C PHE A 301 11.07 -11.23 -11.39
N LEU A 302 11.77 -10.72 -12.41
CA LEU A 302 11.24 -9.74 -13.37
C LEU A 302 9.91 -10.19 -13.99
N GLY A 303 9.74 -11.50 -14.24
CA GLY A 303 8.52 -12.09 -14.76
C GLY A 303 7.40 -12.26 -13.73
N PHE A 304 7.68 -12.18 -12.42
CA PHE A 304 6.70 -12.35 -11.33
C PHE A 304 5.76 -11.13 -11.24
N THR A 305 4.75 -11.08 -12.11
CA THR A 305 3.92 -9.90 -12.40
C THR A 305 2.42 -10.25 -12.43
N ASP A 306 1.55 -9.28 -12.66
CA ASP A 306 0.10 -9.50 -12.79
C ASP A 306 -0.20 -10.55 -13.88
N ASN A 307 0.50 -10.45 -15.01
CA ASN A 307 0.38 -11.40 -16.12
C ASN A 307 0.78 -12.82 -15.70
N PHE A 308 1.79 -12.97 -14.84
CA PHE A 308 2.19 -14.27 -14.32
C PHE A 308 1.05 -14.90 -13.53
N PHE A 309 0.43 -14.16 -12.61
CA PHE A 309 -0.70 -14.65 -11.83
C PHE A 309 -1.86 -15.10 -12.72
N LEU A 310 -2.31 -14.26 -13.65
CA LEU A 310 -3.41 -14.61 -14.57
C LEU A 310 -3.07 -15.84 -15.44
N THR A 311 -1.84 -15.92 -15.94
CA THR A 311 -1.37 -17.06 -16.76
C THR A 311 -1.39 -18.36 -15.95
N GLN A 312 -1.02 -18.33 -14.67
CA GLN A 312 -1.05 -19.53 -13.83
C GLN A 312 -2.49 -19.99 -13.56
N ILE A 313 -3.45 -19.07 -13.40
CA ILE A 313 -4.88 -19.42 -13.30
C ILE A 313 -5.36 -20.08 -14.59
N GLN A 314 -5.06 -19.48 -15.76
CA GLN A 314 -5.45 -20.03 -17.06
C GLN A 314 -4.88 -21.43 -17.29
N LYS A 315 -3.59 -21.64 -17.01
CA LYS A 315 -2.95 -22.96 -17.10
C LYS A 315 -3.59 -23.97 -16.15
N SER A 316 -3.90 -23.55 -14.92
CA SER A 316 -4.52 -24.43 -13.93
C SER A 316 -5.92 -24.87 -14.35
N LEU A 317 -6.71 -23.98 -14.96
CA LEU A 317 -7.99 -24.33 -15.57
C LEU A 317 -7.82 -25.28 -16.75
N ALA A 318 -6.92 -24.97 -17.68
CA ALA A 318 -6.69 -25.78 -18.88
C ALA A 318 -6.22 -27.20 -18.58
N ASN A 319 -5.46 -27.37 -17.50
CA ASN A 319 -4.92 -28.67 -17.06
C ASN A 319 -5.85 -29.44 -16.11
N GLY A 320 -7.03 -28.91 -15.77
CA GLY A 320 -7.96 -29.57 -14.84
C GLY A 320 -7.53 -29.52 -13.36
N ASN A 321 -6.56 -28.66 -13.00
CA ASN A 321 -6.04 -28.58 -11.62
C ASN A 321 -7.08 -28.07 -10.60
N PHE A 322 -8.18 -27.49 -11.08
CA PHE A 322 -9.29 -27.00 -10.24
C PHE A 322 -10.51 -27.93 -10.26
N ASP A 323 -10.48 -29.05 -10.99
CA ASP A 323 -11.66 -29.92 -11.19
C ASP A 323 -12.14 -30.56 -9.88
N GLU A 324 -11.20 -30.91 -9.00
CA GLU A 324 -11.50 -31.46 -7.67
C GLU A 324 -12.09 -30.40 -6.70
N ASN A 325 -12.02 -29.12 -7.03
CA ASN A 325 -12.58 -28.03 -6.23
C ASN A 325 -13.47 -27.11 -7.08
N PRO A 326 -14.76 -27.48 -7.28
CA PRO A 326 -15.69 -26.71 -8.10
C PRO A 326 -15.87 -25.26 -7.66
N LYS A 327 -15.62 -24.93 -6.38
CA LYS A 327 -15.67 -23.55 -5.86
C LYS A 327 -14.53 -22.72 -6.42
N ILE A 328 -13.30 -23.24 -6.38
CA ILE A 328 -12.13 -22.54 -6.93
C ILE A 328 -12.25 -22.41 -8.46
N CYS A 329 -12.75 -23.45 -9.13
CA CYS A 329 -13.03 -23.38 -10.57
C CYS A 329 -14.05 -22.26 -10.90
N ASP A 330 -15.15 -22.18 -10.15
CA ASP A 330 -16.16 -21.11 -10.29
C ASP A 330 -15.56 -19.71 -10.02
N MET A 331 -14.79 -19.56 -8.93
CA MET A 331 -14.08 -18.33 -8.60
C MET A 331 -13.10 -17.90 -9.70
N ALA A 332 -12.30 -18.83 -10.23
CA ALA A 332 -11.32 -18.56 -11.29
C ALA A 332 -11.99 -18.10 -12.58
N MET A 333 -13.08 -18.75 -12.98
CA MET A 333 -13.88 -18.33 -14.13
C MET A 333 -14.58 -16.98 -13.89
N GLY A 334 -15.06 -16.74 -12.67
CA GLY A 334 -15.64 -15.46 -12.25
C GLY A 334 -14.66 -14.30 -12.30
N LEU A 335 -13.40 -14.55 -11.92
CA LEU A 335 -12.31 -13.58 -12.02
C LEU A 335 -11.95 -13.31 -13.48
N LEU A 336 -11.65 -14.35 -14.27
CA LEU A 336 -11.14 -14.20 -15.64
C LEU A 336 -12.17 -13.64 -16.63
N LEU A 337 -13.45 -13.94 -16.44
CA LEU A 337 -14.54 -13.51 -17.34
C LEU A 337 -15.37 -12.37 -16.78
N GLU A 338 -14.90 -11.74 -15.70
CA GLU A 338 -15.59 -10.63 -15.04
C GLU A 338 -17.03 -10.98 -14.57
N LYS A 339 -17.36 -12.28 -14.44
CA LYS A 339 -18.63 -12.77 -13.87
C LYS A 339 -18.56 -12.72 -12.35
N GLY A 340 -18.30 -11.51 -11.84
CA GLY A 340 -17.96 -11.28 -10.43
C GLY A 340 -19.08 -11.68 -9.47
N PRO A 341 -18.74 -12.01 -8.22
CA PRO A 341 -19.68 -12.59 -7.28
C PRO A 341 -20.70 -11.58 -6.77
N LYS A 342 -21.76 -12.09 -6.17
CA LYS A 342 -22.82 -11.28 -5.58
C LYS A 342 -22.43 -10.83 -4.18
N ARG A 343 -22.67 -9.56 -3.89
CA ARG A 343 -22.50 -9.00 -2.55
C ARG A 343 -23.66 -9.47 -1.67
N VAL A 344 -23.32 -10.02 -0.51
CA VAL A 344 -24.27 -10.31 0.57
C VAL A 344 -24.60 -9.01 1.30
N ARG A 345 -25.90 -8.74 1.48
CA ARG A 345 -26.41 -7.61 2.25
C ARG A 345 -27.15 -8.13 3.48
N HIS A 346 -26.91 -7.48 4.61
CA HIS A 346 -27.60 -7.73 5.88
C HIS A 346 -27.33 -6.53 6.79
N ASP A 347 -28.25 -6.21 7.70
CA ASP A 347 -28.07 -5.14 8.69
C ASP A 347 -26.78 -5.28 9.53
N ASP A 348 -26.43 -6.51 9.93
CA ASP A 348 -25.18 -6.80 10.66
C ASP A 348 -23.91 -6.69 9.78
N LEU A 349 -24.07 -6.50 8.47
CA LEU A 349 -23.02 -6.29 7.48
C LEU A 349 -23.12 -4.90 6.83
N ARG A 350 -23.78 -3.95 7.50
CA ARG A 350 -23.86 -2.56 7.05
C ARG A 350 -22.54 -1.83 7.28
N ARG A 351 -22.32 -0.80 6.46
CA ARG A 351 -21.22 0.15 6.66
C ARG A 351 -21.58 1.09 7.79
N VAL A 352 -20.62 1.40 8.66
CA VAL A 352 -20.87 2.26 9.82
C VAL A 352 -19.60 3.00 10.21
N LEU A 353 -19.76 4.26 10.59
CA LEU A 353 -18.70 5.01 11.26
C LEU A 353 -18.66 4.60 12.72
N LEU A 354 -17.48 4.21 13.18
CA LEU A 354 -17.22 3.75 14.53
C LEU A 354 -16.26 4.70 15.24
N ASN A 355 -16.34 4.74 16.56
CA ASN A 355 -15.35 5.43 17.38
C ASN A 355 -14.16 4.48 17.66
N GLN A 356 -12.95 4.88 17.28
CA GLN A 356 -11.68 4.14 17.46
C GLN A 356 -11.47 3.70 18.90
N ASP A 357 -11.87 4.53 19.88
CA ASP A 357 -11.68 4.30 21.29
C ASP A 357 -12.83 3.56 21.98
N ASN A 358 -13.98 3.41 21.32
CA ASN A 358 -15.08 2.61 21.85
C ASN A 358 -14.91 1.12 21.50
N THR A 359 -13.92 0.48 22.11
CA THR A 359 -13.57 -0.92 21.84
C THR A 359 -14.73 -1.89 22.11
N ALA A 360 -15.53 -1.65 23.15
CA ALA A 360 -16.67 -2.50 23.50
C ALA A 360 -17.77 -2.50 22.43
N GLU A 361 -18.13 -1.32 21.91
CA GLU A 361 -19.10 -1.21 20.82
C GLU A 361 -18.56 -1.80 19.51
N ASN A 362 -17.30 -1.49 19.18
CA ASN A 362 -16.62 -2.01 18.00
C ASN A 362 -16.60 -3.55 18.01
N ASP A 363 -16.24 -4.15 19.13
CA ASP A 363 -16.22 -5.61 19.31
C ASP A 363 -17.61 -6.22 19.18
N LYS A 364 -18.64 -5.55 19.69
CA LYS A 364 -20.04 -6.00 19.56
C LYS A 364 -20.47 -6.03 18.09
N ILE A 365 -20.16 -4.99 17.33
CA ILE A 365 -20.49 -4.89 15.90
C ILE A 365 -19.71 -5.94 15.11
N CYS A 366 -18.41 -6.06 15.34
CA CYS A 366 -17.56 -7.08 14.71
C CYS A 366 -18.02 -8.50 15.03
N LYS A 367 -18.45 -8.79 16.27
CA LYS A 367 -18.99 -10.11 16.67
C LYS A 367 -20.29 -10.42 15.94
N LYS A 368 -21.20 -9.44 15.81
CA LYS A 368 -22.45 -9.61 15.04
C LYS A 368 -22.17 -9.92 13.57
N ALA A 369 -21.30 -9.15 12.93
CA ALA A 369 -20.89 -9.40 11.54
C ALA A 369 -20.30 -10.81 11.36
N LYS A 370 -19.39 -11.23 12.26
CA LYS A 370 -18.79 -12.58 12.25
C LYS A 370 -19.83 -13.68 12.47
N ALA A 371 -20.74 -13.50 13.42
CA ALA A 371 -21.82 -14.45 13.68
C ALA A 371 -22.73 -14.60 12.45
N LYS A 372 -23.06 -13.49 11.78
CA LYS A 372 -23.87 -13.52 10.57
C LYS A 372 -23.17 -14.24 9.41
N VAL A 373 -21.89 -13.97 9.20
CA VAL A 373 -21.07 -14.69 8.21
C VAL A 373 -21.05 -16.19 8.51
N GLN A 374 -20.94 -16.56 9.79
CA GLN A 374 -20.90 -17.96 10.20
C GLN A 374 -22.25 -18.66 9.98
N GLU A 375 -23.36 -18.01 10.33
CA GLU A 375 -24.73 -18.50 10.04
C GLU A 375 -24.90 -18.80 8.55
N ILE A 376 -24.52 -17.86 7.68
CA ILE A 376 -24.61 -18.03 6.22
C ILE A 376 -23.72 -19.17 5.73
N ARG A 377 -22.49 -19.26 6.26
CA ARG A 377 -21.54 -20.33 5.92
C ARG A 377 -22.09 -21.71 6.28
N ASP A 378 -22.68 -21.85 7.46
CA ASP A 378 -23.28 -23.11 7.91
C ASP A 378 -24.53 -23.47 7.10
N PHE A 379 -25.33 -22.47 6.70
CA PHE A 379 -26.45 -22.68 5.79
C PHE A 379 -26.00 -23.18 4.42
N ILE A 380 -25.01 -22.53 3.79
CA ILE A 380 -24.45 -22.96 2.50
C ILE A 380 -23.87 -24.37 2.61
N LYS A 381 -23.18 -24.70 3.71
CA LYS A 381 -22.64 -26.05 3.93
C LYS A 381 -23.75 -27.12 3.98
N LYS A 382 -24.93 -26.78 4.50
CA LYS A 382 -26.06 -27.71 4.65
C LYS A 382 -26.97 -27.79 3.42
N LYS A 383 -27.14 -26.69 2.69
CA LYS A 383 -28.16 -26.54 1.64
C LYS A 383 -27.61 -26.19 0.26
N GLY A 384 -26.35 -25.78 0.18
CA GLY A 384 -25.69 -25.44 -1.08
C GLY A 384 -25.15 -26.66 -1.82
N GLY A 385 -24.97 -26.48 -3.13
CA GLY A 385 -24.29 -27.42 -4.01
C GLY A 385 -22.76 -27.25 -4.04
N PRO A 386 -22.06 -28.02 -4.89
CA PRO A 386 -20.59 -28.04 -4.94
C PRO A 386 -19.95 -26.69 -5.32
N LYS A 387 -20.67 -25.84 -6.06
CA LYS A 387 -20.22 -24.50 -6.49
C LYS A 387 -20.70 -23.38 -5.57
N ASP A 388 -21.41 -23.70 -4.49
CA ASP A 388 -21.90 -22.69 -3.56
C ASP A 388 -20.83 -22.34 -2.53
N TRP A 389 -20.47 -21.07 -2.51
CA TRP A 389 -19.39 -20.55 -1.68
C TRP A 389 -19.72 -19.15 -1.15
N ILE A 390 -19.05 -18.80 -0.05
CA ILE A 390 -19.08 -17.49 0.59
C ILE A 390 -17.66 -17.09 0.98
N ILE A 391 -17.31 -15.85 0.68
CA ILE A 391 -16.05 -15.20 1.07
C ILE A 391 -16.38 -14.02 1.97
N SER A 392 -15.68 -13.91 3.09
CA SER A 392 -15.78 -12.77 4.01
C SER A 392 -14.51 -11.93 3.95
N ASP A 393 -14.67 -10.68 3.55
CA ASP A 393 -13.66 -9.63 3.54
C ASP A 393 -14.03 -8.57 4.61
N LEU A 394 -13.90 -8.99 5.88
CA LEU A 394 -14.15 -8.12 7.02
C LEU A 394 -12.90 -7.27 7.31
N PRO A 395 -13.03 -5.96 7.58
CA PRO A 395 -11.89 -5.09 7.86
C PRO A 395 -10.97 -5.62 8.95
N THR A 396 -9.69 -5.72 8.64
CA THR A 396 -8.61 -6.07 9.58
C THR A 396 -7.72 -4.88 9.93
N LYS A 397 -7.73 -3.85 9.09
CA LYS A 397 -7.08 -2.55 9.31
C LYS A 397 -8.16 -1.48 9.38
N ASP A 398 -7.94 -0.49 10.26
CA ASP A 398 -8.86 0.64 10.43
C ASP A 398 -8.63 1.69 9.32
N ILE A 399 -9.73 2.22 8.79
CA ILE A 399 -9.72 3.35 7.84
C ILE A 399 -10.04 4.60 8.65
N THR A 400 -9.02 5.41 8.93
CA THR A 400 -9.11 6.59 9.79
C THR A 400 -8.61 7.84 9.07
N PHE A 401 -9.00 9.00 9.58
CA PHE A 401 -8.39 10.28 9.19
C PHE A 401 -7.01 10.42 9.82
N VAL A 402 -6.96 10.28 11.14
CA VAL A 402 -5.73 10.26 11.94
C VAL A 402 -5.87 9.19 13.03
N LYS A 403 -4.77 8.81 13.66
CA LYS A 403 -4.85 8.09 14.93
C LYS A 403 -5.46 9.00 15.99
N SER A 404 -6.45 8.50 16.73
CA SER A 404 -7.00 9.23 17.89
C SER A 404 -5.91 9.54 18.92
N TYR A 405 -6.09 10.63 19.66
CA TYR A 405 -5.16 11.06 20.72
C TYR A 405 -4.88 9.95 21.75
N LYS A 406 -5.90 9.18 22.16
CA LYS A 406 -5.71 8.08 23.11
C LYS A 406 -4.85 6.96 22.55
N GLN A 407 -5.01 6.61 21.28
CA GLN A 407 -4.16 5.61 20.63
C GLN A 407 -2.73 6.12 20.44
N ILE A 408 -2.55 7.41 20.13
CA ILE A 408 -1.21 8.02 20.04
C ILE A 408 -0.48 7.88 21.39
N ILE A 409 -1.12 8.25 22.51
CA ILE A 409 -0.53 8.10 23.84
C ILE A 409 -0.20 6.64 24.15
N LYS A 410 -1.12 5.72 23.81
CA LYS A 410 -0.96 4.30 24.08
C LYS A 410 0.18 3.67 23.27
N ASP A 411 0.34 4.07 22.01
CA ASP A 411 1.36 3.55 21.10
C ASP A 411 2.72 4.25 21.30
N SER A 412 2.73 5.42 21.93
CA SER A 412 3.93 6.23 22.05
C SER A 412 5.01 5.54 22.87
N LYS A 413 6.23 5.56 22.34
CA LYS A 413 7.40 4.96 22.99
C LYS A 413 8.14 5.95 23.88
N GLY A 414 7.86 7.24 23.74
CA GLY A 414 8.55 8.32 24.42
C GLY A 414 7.61 9.24 25.17
N PRO A 415 8.14 10.15 26.00
CA PRO A 415 7.31 11.11 26.73
C PRO A 415 6.73 12.21 25.83
N ASN A 416 7.33 12.44 24.65
CA ASN A 416 6.95 13.52 23.75
C ASN A 416 6.30 12.98 22.47
N ILE A 417 4.98 13.11 22.40
CA ILE A 417 4.16 12.63 21.28
C ILE A 417 4.43 13.38 19.96
N LEU A 418 5.07 14.56 20.00
CA LEU A 418 5.48 15.28 18.78
C LEU A 418 6.62 14.56 18.04
N LEU A 419 7.32 13.64 18.70
CA LEU A 419 8.35 12.79 18.08
C LEU A 419 7.77 11.55 17.40
N GLU A 420 6.48 11.26 17.60
CA GLU A 420 5.84 10.13 16.92
C GLU A 420 5.84 10.34 15.42
N ARG A 421 5.89 9.23 14.67
CA ARG A 421 5.96 9.28 13.20
C ARG A 421 4.66 9.78 12.58
N ASP A 422 3.55 9.13 12.92
CA ASP A 422 2.30 9.25 12.15
C ASP A 422 1.58 10.60 12.28
N PRO A 423 1.34 11.15 13.50
CA PRO A 423 0.42 12.27 13.68
C PRO A 423 0.86 13.51 12.89
N VAL A 424 -0.05 14.18 12.20
CA VAL A 424 0.29 15.47 11.57
C VAL A 424 0.58 16.53 12.64
N LYS A 425 1.67 17.29 12.47
CA LYS A 425 2.05 18.42 13.34
C LYS A 425 1.83 19.74 12.61
N ILE A 426 1.13 20.65 13.25
CA ILE A 426 0.91 22.01 12.76
C ILE A 426 1.78 22.98 13.55
N SER A 427 2.56 23.80 12.85
CA SER A 427 3.41 24.85 13.40
C SER A 427 2.74 26.23 13.26
N TYR A 428 2.94 27.07 14.27
CA TYR A 428 2.43 28.45 14.33
C TYR A 428 3.57 29.46 14.34
N GLU A 429 3.30 30.70 13.94
CA GLU A 429 4.31 31.78 13.89
C GLU A 429 4.89 32.12 15.27
N ASN A 430 4.14 31.87 16.34
CA ASN A 430 4.61 32.05 17.72
C ASN A 430 5.57 30.95 18.20
N GLY A 431 5.86 29.94 17.36
CA GLY A 431 6.73 28.81 17.67
C GLY A 431 6.01 27.59 18.25
N ASP A 432 4.70 27.67 18.50
CA ASP A 432 3.94 26.53 19.01
C ASP A 432 3.80 25.43 17.96
N ILE A 433 3.78 24.19 18.43
CA ILE A 433 3.53 23.00 17.60
C ILE A 433 2.45 22.18 18.27
N LYS A 434 1.40 21.85 17.52
CA LYS A 434 0.27 21.03 17.99
C LYS A 434 0.02 19.85 17.07
N LEU A 435 -0.48 18.75 17.60
CA LEU A 435 -1.02 17.70 16.74
C LEU A 435 -2.31 18.19 16.09
N LEU A 436 -2.56 17.80 14.84
CA LEU A 436 -3.76 18.20 14.11
C LEU A 436 -5.06 17.89 14.86
N GLY A 437 -5.12 16.73 15.52
CA GLY A 437 -6.28 16.34 16.34
C GLY A 437 -6.53 17.23 17.56
N GLU A 438 -5.56 18.03 18.00
CA GLU A 438 -5.70 18.93 19.16
C GLU A 438 -6.12 20.36 18.78
N ILE A 439 -6.27 20.64 17.49
CA ILE A 439 -6.55 21.98 16.98
C ILE A 439 -8.06 22.22 17.00
N GLU A 440 -8.52 23.07 17.92
CA GLU A 440 -9.95 23.32 18.18
C GLU A 440 -10.75 23.76 16.93
N ASN A 441 -10.13 24.51 16.02
CA ASN A 441 -10.77 24.97 14.79
C ASN A 441 -10.52 24.04 13.58
N SER A 442 -10.03 22.82 13.81
CA SER A 442 -9.94 21.79 12.78
C SER A 442 -11.12 20.82 12.87
N THR A 443 -11.72 20.50 11.72
CA THR A 443 -12.70 19.41 11.59
C THR A 443 -12.13 18.07 12.04
N ILE A 444 -10.82 17.86 11.89
CA ILE A 444 -10.12 16.64 12.31
C ILE A 444 -10.13 16.49 13.83
N SER A 445 -10.18 17.57 14.62
CA SER A 445 -10.31 17.44 16.09
C SER A 445 -11.59 16.72 16.52
N ILE A 446 -12.65 16.80 15.71
CA ILE A 446 -13.91 16.09 15.92
C ILE A 446 -13.85 14.69 15.29
N LEU A 447 -13.22 14.57 14.12
CA LEU A 447 -13.18 13.32 13.35
C LEU A 447 -12.03 12.37 13.75
N GLN A 448 -11.10 12.79 14.61
CA GLN A 448 -9.89 12.02 14.97
C GLN A 448 -10.19 10.67 15.61
N ASP A 449 -11.34 10.52 16.26
CA ASP A 449 -11.77 9.27 16.85
C ASP A 449 -12.60 8.44 15.88
N THR A 450 -12.84 8.90 14.65
CA THR A 450 -13.71 8.20 13.70
C THR A 450 -12.92 7.20 12.88
N LYS A 451 -13.48 6.00 12.70
CA LYS A 451 -13.02 5.01 11.72
C LYS A 451 -14.18 4.49 10.88
N ASN A 452 -13.90 4.16 9.61
CA ASN A 452 -14.89 3.60 8.70
C ASN A 452 -14.86 2.07 8.72
N TYR A 453 -15.93 1.45 9.22
CA TYR A 453 -16.10 0.00 9.16
C TYR A 453 -16.90 -0.39 7.92
N ILE A 454 -16.21 -0.98 6.94
CA ILE A 454 -16.79 -1.40 5.65
C ILE A 454 -16.68 -2.93 5.52
N PRO A 455 -17.60 -3.72 6.11
CA PRO A 455 -17.62 -5.17 5.93
C PRO A 455 -18.10 -5.52 4.51
N ASN A 456 -17.32 -6.36 3.83
CA ASN A 456 -17.67 -6.91 2.54
C ASN A 456 -17.82 -8.43 2.67
N VAL A 457 -18.89 -8.97 2.09
CA VAL A 457 -19.15 -10.40 2.03
C VAL A 457 -19.68 -10.71 0.64
N PHE A 458 -19.11 -11.74 0.01
CA PHE A 458 -19.39 -12.13 -1.35
C PHE A 458 -19.77 -13.61 -1.42
N CYS A 459 -20.61 -13.98 -2.38
CA CYS A 459 -21.01 -15.36 -2.61
C CYS A 459 -21.21 -15.64 -4.10
N SER A 460 -21.20 -16.92 -4.47
CA SER A 460 -21.54 -17.35 -5.83
C SER A 460 -22.98 -16.96 -6.18
N GLN A 461 -23.28 -16.90 -7.48
CA GLN A 461 -24.63 -16.59 -7.96
C GLN A 461 -25.68 -17.56 -7.38
N SER A 462 -25.41 -18.86 -7.43
CA SER A 462 -26.32 -19.88 -6.91
C SER A 462 -26.46 -19.83 -5.38
N ALA A 463 -25.38 -19.52 -4.66
CA ALA A 463 -25.44 -19.29 -3.21
C ALA A 463 -26.33 -18.08 -2.86
N TYR A 464 -26.23 -16.99 -3.63
CA TYR A 464 -27.07 -15.81 -3.43
C TYR A 464 -28.56 -16.14 -3.57
N GLU A 465 -28.94 -16.94 -4.57
CA GLU A 465 -30.33 -17.34 -4.82
C GLU A 465 -30.91 -18.18 -3.69
N ILE A 466 -30.15 -19.15 -3.15
CA ILE A 466 -30.65 -19.98 -2.03
C ILE A 466 -30.75 -19.18 -0.73
N LEU A 467 -29.84 -18.23 -0.50
CA LEU A 467 -29.86 -17.36 0.67
C LEU A 467 -31.03 -16.38 0.62
N SER A 468 -31.31 -15.81 -0.55
CA SER A 468 -32.45 -14.90 -0.77
C SER A 468 -33.78 -15.63 -0.55
N LYS A 469 -33.92 -16.84 -1.12
CA LYS A 469 -35.10 -17.70 -0.90
C LYS A 469 -35.30 -18.07 0.58
N ALA A 470 -34.21 -18.23 1.33
CA ALA A 470 -34.24 -18.52 2.75
C ALA A 470 -34.42 -17.26 3.64
N LYS A 471 -34.47 -16.05 3.05
CA LYS A 471 -34.52 -14.76 3.77
C LYS A 471 -33.38 -14.59 4.77
N LEU A 472 -32.20 -15.10 4.44
CA LEU A 472 -31.00 -14.94 5.26
C LEU A 472 -30.20 -13.68 4.92
N ILE A 473 -30.52 -13.03 3.80
CA ILE A 473 -29.87 -11.84 3.28
C ILE A 473 -30.93 -10.88 2.74
N ASP A 474 -30.59 -9.60 2.69
CA ASP A 474 -31.42 -8.54 2.14
C ASP A 474 -31.23 -8.45 0.61
N GLU A 475 -32.28 -8.04 -0.11
CA GLU A 475 -32.25 -7.88 -1.58
C GLU A 475 -31.40 -6.69 -2.06
#